data_AF-A0A821NP85-F1
#
_entry.id   AF-A0A821NP85-F1
#
_cell.length_a   1.000
_cell.length_b   1.000
_cell.length_c   1.000
_cell.angle_alpha   90.00
_cell.angle_beta   90.00
_cell.angle_gamma   90.00
#
_symmetry.space_group_name_H-M   'P 1'
#
loop_
_entity.id
_entity.type
_entity.pdbx_description
1 polymer ?
#
loop_
_entity_poly.entity_id
_entity_poly.type
_entity_poly.pdbx_seq_one_letter_code
_entity_poly.pdbx_strand_id
1 'polypeptide(L)'
;MTQFDSIVYLDCDTVVLNDVSHLHELVMEPWRTGFEFAAATDNWFGTYIYKFNAGVFALHPSQLVFNELIRTYTIPGNYLPQFAEQEFLNQFFRFRYLQLPTT
;
A
#
# COMPACT_ATOMS: atom_id res chain seq x y z
N MET A 1 -11.58 1.81 -9.97
CA MET A 1 -11.40 0.35 -10.14
C MET A 1 -12.22 -0.43 -9.11
N THR A 2 -13.43 0.05 -8.79
CA THR A 2 -14.31 -0.55 -7.75
C THR A 2 -15.05 -1.79 -8.24
N GLN A 3 -14.83 -2.20 -9.49
CA GLN A 3 -15.33 -3.47 -10.02
C GLN A 3 -14.52 -4.70 -9.55
N PHE A 4 -13.44 -4.50 -8.80
CA PHE A 4 -12.60 -5.55 -8.24
C PHE A 4 -12.68 -5.54 -6.71
N ASP A 5 -12.72 -6.72 -6.09
CA ASP A 5 -12.75 -6.86 -4.63
C ASP A 5 -11.38 -6.65 -3.99
N SER A 6 -10.30 -6.91 -4.73
CA SER A 6 -8.92 -6.71 -4.32
C SER A 6 -8.03 -6.45 -5.54
N ILE A 7 -6.96 -5.69 -5.34
CA ILE A 7 -5.94 -5.41 -6.36
C ILE A 7 -4.57 -5.63 -5.72
N VAL A 8 -3.68 -6.29 -6.46
CA VAL A 8 -2.24 -6.27 -6.18
C VAL A 8 -1.61 -5.30 -7.18
N TYR A 9 -1.06 -4.21 -6.65
CA TYR A 9 -0.29 -3.23 -7.41
C TYR A 9 1.18 -3.65 -7.44
N LEU A 10 1.79 -3.51 -8.62
CA LEU A 10 3.19 -3.80 -8.89
C LEU A 10 3.74 -2.64 -9.73
N ASP A 11 4.84 -2.02 -9.30
CA ASP A 11 5.59 -1.11 -10.15
C ASP A 11 6.12 -1.85 -11.38
N CYS A 12 6.29 -1.11 -12.48
CA CYS A 12 6.68 -1.69 -13.77
C CYS A 12 8.11 -2.26 -13.80
N ASP A 13 8.91 -1.98 -12.78
CA ASP A 13 10.25 -2.51 -12.55
C ASP A 13 10.28 -3.71 -11.58
N THR A 14 9.12 -4.25 -11.22
CA THR A 14 9.00 -5.46 -10.41
C THR A 14 8.99 -6.73 -11.28
N VAL A 15 9.60 -7.81 -10.78
CA VAL A 15 9.50 -9.16 -11.37
C VAL A 15 8.84 -10.13 -10.39
N VAL A 16 7.86 -10.89 -10.87
CA VAL A 16 7.15 -11.92 -10.09
C VAL A 16 7.81 -13.27 -10.35
N LEU A 17 8.39 -13.87 -9.31
CA LEU A 17 9.12 -15.14 -9.41
C LEU A 17 8.28 -16.38 -9.11
N ASN A 18 7.21 -16.22 -8.32
CA ASN A 18 6.33 -17.28 -7.87
C ASN A 18 4.88 -16.78 -7.80
N ASP A 19 3.94 -17.68 -7.50
CA ASP A 19 2.55 -17.28 -7.25
C ASP A 19 2.44 -16.28 -6.10
N VAL A 20 1.67 -15.22 -6.33
CA VAL A 20 1.38 -14.15 -5.34
C VAL A 20 -0.12 -13.99 -5.10
N SER A 21 -0.93 -14.98 -5.50
CA SER A 21 -2.39 -14.90 -5.40
C SER A 21 -2.89 -14.73 -3.95
N HIS A 22 -2.15 -15.30 -2.99
CA HIS A 22 -2.40 -15.17 -1.55
C HIS A 22 -2.45 -13.72 -1.05
N LEU A 23 -1.82 -12.76 -1.74
CA LEU A 23 -1.87 -11.34 -1.36
C LEU A 23 -3.30 -10.77 -1.44
N HIS A 24 -4.15 -11.30 -2.32
CA HIS A 24 -5.55 -10.87 -2.43
C HIS A 24 -6.34 -11.19 -1.15
N GLU A 25 -6.08 -12.32 -0.51
CA GLU A 25 -6.80 -12.78 0.70
C GLU A 25 -6.63 -11.82 1.88
N LEU A 26 -5.55 -11.04 1.89
CA LEU A 26 -5.24 -10.09 2.96
C LEU A 26 -6.18 -8.87 2.97
N VAL A 27 -6.77 -8.53 1.83
CA VAL A 27 -7.52 -7.27 1.62
C VAL A 27 -8.89 -7.43 0.98
N MET A 28 -9.28 -8.61 0.49
CA MET A 28 -10.54 -8.81 -0.24
C MET A 28 -11.80 -8.50 0.59
N GLU A 29 -11.73 -8.71 1.90
CA GLU A 29 -12.85 -8.49 2.84
C GLU A 29 -12.38 -7.66 4.04
N PRO A 30 -12.18 -6.33 3.92
CA PRO A 30 -11.64 -5.52 5.01
C PRO A 30 -12.47 -5.58 6.31
N TRP A 31 -13.77 -5.82 6.20
CA TRP A 31 -14.67 -6.04 7.35
C TRP A 31 -14.33 -7.31 8.15
N ARG A 32 -13.68 -8.29 7.52
CA ARG A 32 -13.24 -9.56 8.10
C ARG A 32 -11.75 -9.53 8.45
N THR A 33 -10.90 -9.04 7.56
CA THR A 33 -9.43 -9.02 7.74
C THR A 33 -8.98 -7.90 8.66
N GLY A 34 -9.75 -6.81 8.75
CA GLY A 34 -9.38 -5.58 9.46
C GLY A 34 -8.46 -4.66 8.66
N PHE A 35 -8.06 -5.04 7.43
CA PHE A 35 -7.09 -4.30 6.63
C PHE A 35 -7.59 -4.07 5.20
N GLU A 36 -7.43 -2.84 4.72
CA GLU A 36 -7.73 -2.43 3.34
C GLU A 36 -6.46 -2.21 2.50
N PHE A 37 -5.29 -2.27 3.12
CA PHE A 37 -3.99 -2.03 2.52
C PHE A 37 -2.93 -2.92 3.17
N ALA A 38 -2.08 -3.54 2.35
CA ALA A 38 -0.96 -4.36 2.81
C ALA A 38 0.27 -4.12 1.95
N ALA A 39 1.43 -3.91 2.57
CA ALA A 39 2.66 -3.59 1.84
C ALA A 39 3.89 -4.12 2.58
N ALA A 40 4.96 -4.41 1.84
CA ALA A 40 6.22 -4.89 2.41
C ALA A 40 7.02 -3.73 3.00
N THR A 41 7.80 -4.02 4.05
CA THR A 41 8.71 -3.05 4.66
C THR A 41 9.76 -2.58 3.66
N ASP A 42 10.04 -1.27 3.66
CA ASP A 42 11.09 -0.70 2.84
C ASP A 42 12.48 -1.11 3.35
N ASN A 43 13.33 -1.54 2.43
CA ASN A 43 14.73 -1.86 2.70
C ASN A 43 15.60 -0.71 2.21
N TRP A 44 15.99 0.15 3.13
CA TRP A 44 16.83 1.30 2.85
C TRP A 44 18.31 0.91 3.01
N PHE A 45 18.95 0.56 1.88
CA PHE A 45 20.38 0.18 1.80
C PHE A 45 20.77 -0.95 2.78
N GLY A 46 19.98 -2.02 2.84
CA GLY A 46 20.22 -3.17 3.70
C GLY A 46 19.61 -3.06 5.11
N THR A 47 18.92 -1.96 5.40
CA THR A 47 18.25 -1.74 6.70
C THR A 47 16.75 -1.59 6.50
N TYR A 48 15.98 -2.46 7.15
CA TYR A 48 14.52 -2.32 7.19
C TYR A 48 14.13 -1.12 8.08
N ILE A 49 13.29 -0.24 7.55
CA ILE A 49 12.80 0.96 8.25
C ILE A 49 11.32 0.81 8.61
N TYR A 50 10.80 1.64 9.52
CA TYR A 50 9.37 1.62 9.92
C TYR A 50 8.44 2.29 8.89
N LYS A 51 8.70 2.07 7.61
CA LYS A 51 7.93 2.52 6.45
C LYS A 51 7.82 1.36 5.46
N PHE A 52 6.77 1.35 4.67
CA PHE A 52 6.62 0.37 3.59
C PHE A 52 7.20 0.89 2.28
N ASN A 53 7.60 -0.05 1.42
CA ASN A 53 7.91 0.21 0.02
C ASN A 53 6.60 0.27 -0.78
N ALA A 54 6.48 1.24 -1.69
CA ALA A 54 5.27 1.41 -2.50
C ALA A 54 5.33 0.70 -3.87
N GLY A 55 6.40 -0.02 -4.17
CA GLY A 55 6.51 -0.77 -5.42
C GLY A 55 5.65 -2.03 -5.47
N VAL A 56 5.30 -2.61 -4.31
CA VAL A 56 4.37 -3.75 -4.23
C VAL A 56 3.43 -3.58 -3.04
N PHE A 57 2.12 -3.58 -3.30
CA PHE A 57 1.10 -3.57 -2.26
C PHE A 57 -0.21 -4.22 -2.72
N ALA A 58 -0.95 -4.77 -1.77
CA ALA A 58 -2.33 -5.21 -1.97
C ALA A 58 -3.30 -4.18 -1.38
N LEU A 59 -4.44 -3.97 -2.03
CA LEU A 59 -5.47 -3.05 -1.55
C LEU A 59 -6.89 -3.51 -1.87
N HIS A 60 -7.84 -3.02 -1.07
CA HIS A 60 -9.27 -3.05 -1.37
C HIS A 60 -9.71 -1.77 -2.10
N PRO A 61 -10.20 -1.83 -3.35
CA PRO A 61 -10.58 -0.62 -4.08
C PRO A 61 -11.82 0.04 -3.49
N SER A 62 -11.66 1.25 -2.95
CA SER A 62 -12.76 2.00 -2.33
C SER A 62 -12.80 3.44 -2.82
N GLN A 63 -13.96 3.86 -3.34
CA GLN A 63 -14.18 5.25 -3.77
C GLN A 63 -14.05 6.22 -2.58
N LEU A 64 -14.46 5.78 -1.38
CA LEU A 64 -14.33 6.57 -0.16
C LEU A 64 -12.85 6.80 0.17
N VAL A 65 -12.04 5.73 0.18
CA VAL A 65 -10.60 5.81 0.46
C VAL A 65 -9.90 6.66 -0.59
N PHE A 66 -10.26 6.51 -1.87
CA PHE A 66 -9.72 7.33 -2.95
C PHE A 66 -10.04 8.82 -2.74
N ASN A 67 -11.29 9.17 -2.42
CA ASN A 67 -11.66 10.55 -2.16
C ASN A 67 -10.88 11.14 -0.97
N GLU A 68 -10.67 10.34 0.09
CA GLU A 68 -9.86 10.73 1.24
C GLU A 68 -8.37 10.89 0.90
N LEU A 69 -7.81 10.03 0.04
CA LEU A 69 -6.46 10.21 -0.50
C LEU A 69 -6.35 11.55 -1.23
N ILE A 70 -7.26 11.82 -2.18
CA ILE A 70 -7.24 13.08 -2.94
C ILE A 70 -7.40 14.30 -2.03
N ARG A 71 -8.33 14.24 -1.05
CA ARG A 71 -8.50 15.31 -0.05
C ARG A 71 -7.20 15.54 0.72
N THR A 72 -6.56 14.46 1.18
CA THR A 72 -5.33 14.50 1.97
C THR A 72 -4.12 14.98 1.16
N TYR A 73 -4.06 14.62 -0.12
CA TYR A 73 -3.01 15.04 -1.06
C TYR A 73 -2.98 16.56 -1.26
N THR A 74 -4.14 17.22 -1.17
CA THR A 74 -4.23 18.69 -1.32
C THR A 74 -3.79 19.49 -0.09
N ILE A 75 -3.49 18.82 1.04
CA ILE A 75 -3.07 19.48 2.28
C ILE A 75 -1.57 19.82 2.22
N PRO A 76 -1.17 21.11 2.25
CA PRO A 76 0.23 21.49 2.22
C PRO A 76 1.02 20.94 3.41
N GLY A 77 2.23 20.45 3.15
CA GLY A 77 3.16 19.98 4.19
C GLY A 77 2.82 18.62 4.80
N ASN A 78 1.83 17.91 4.28
CA ASN A 78 1.39 16.63 4.85
C ASN A 78 2.28 15.43 4.47
N TYR A 79 3.15 15.60 3.48
CA TYR A 79 4.17 14.62 3.08
C TYR A 79 5.34 15.37 2.42
N LEU A 80 6.45 14.67 2.23
CA LEU A 80 7.64 15.19 1.56
C LEU A 80 7.64 14.79 0.07
N PRO A 81 7.33 15.71 -0.87
CA PRO A 81 7.11 15.34 -2.27
C PRO A 81 8.33 14.76 -2.99
N GLN A 82 9.55 15.00 -2.48
CA GLN A 82 10.78 14.44 -3.03
C GLN A 82 10.88 12.91 -2.91
N PHE A 83 10.02 12.30 -2.10
CA PHE A 83 9.92 10.85 -1.91
C PHE A 83 8.64 10.28 -2.54
N ALA A 84 8.06 11.02 -3.49
CA ALA A 84 6.98 10.59 -4.37
C ALA A 84 5.74 10.01 -3.66
N GLU A 85 5.04 9.09 -4.32
CA GLU A 85 3.84 8.43 -3.80
C GLU A 85 4.14 7.58 -2.56
N GLN A 86 5.33 6.96 -2.46
CA GLN A 86 5.71 6.17 -1.29
C GLN A 86 5.59 6.95 0.00
N GLU A 87 6.11 8.17 0.07
CA GLU A 87 5.98 8.98 1.29
C GLU A 87 4.53 9.36 1.56
N PHE A 88 3.79 9.77 0.53
CA PHE A 88 2.40 10.14 0.68
C PHE A 88 1.54 8.98 1.22
N LEU A 89 1.69 7.80 0.63
CA LEU A 89 0.99 6.59 1.06
C LEU A 89 1.41 6.18 2.48
N ASN A 90 2.71 6.27 2.82
CA ASN A 90 3.18 5.99 4.17
C ASN A 90 2.55 6.92 5.21
N GLN A 91 2.37 8.20 4.89
CA GLN A 91 1.69 9.13 5.80
C GLN A 91 0.19 8.80 5.92
N PHE A 92 -0.48 8.51 4.82
CA PHE A 92 -1.92 8.22 4.80
C PHE A 92 -2.28 6.89 5.49
N PHE A 93 -1.46 5.85 5.31
CA PHE A 93 -1.69 4.51 5.85
C PHE A 93 -0.90 4.20 7.13
N ARG A 94 -0.15 5.16 7.69
CA ARG A 94 0.83 5.01 8.79
C ARG A 94 0.45 4.05 9.92
N PHE A 95 -0.83 4.03 10.30
CA PHE A 95 -1.34 3.24 11.43
C PHE A 95 -2.41 2.21 11.04
N ARG A 96 -2.62 1.97 9.74
CA ARG A 96 -3.75 1.17 9.25
C ARG A 96 -3.41 0.32 8.01
N TYR A 97 -2.17 -0.12 7.89
CA TYR A 97 -1.76 -1.13 6.92
C TYR A 97 -1.31 -2.42 7.58
N LEU A 98 -1.43 -3.51 6.85
CA LEU A 98 -0.83 -4.80 7.18
C LEU A 98 0.59 -4.85 6.62
N GLN A 99 1.58 -5.02 7.48
CA GLN A 99 2.97 -5.21 7.05
C GLN A 99 3.16 -6.64 6.51
N LEU A 100 3.58 -6.76 5.25
CA LEU A 100 3.90 -8.06 4.65
C LEU A 100 5.21 -8.63 5.21
N PRO A 101 5.38 -9.97 5.23
CA PRO A 101 6.65 -10.60 5.57
C PRO A 101 7.76 -10.14 4.62
N THR A 102 8.98 -9.96 5.15
CA THR A 102 10.16 -9.59 4.37
C THR A 102 10.96 -10.79 3.85
N THR A 103 10.48 -12.01 4.12
CA THR A 103 11.03 -13.32 3.71
C THR A 103 9.93 -14.36 3.57
#